data_AF-A0A5B7CHV1-F1
#
_entry.id   AF-A0A5B7CHV1-F1
#
_cell.length_a   1.000
_cell.length_b   1.000
_cell.length_c   1.000
_cell.angle_alpha   90.00
_cell.angle_beta   90.00
_cell.angle_gamma   90.00
#
_symmetry.space_group_name_H-M   'P 1'
#
loop_
_entity.id
_entity.type
_entity.pdbx_description
1 polymer ?
#
loop_
_entity_poly.entity_id
_entity_poly.type
_entity_poly.pdbx_seq_one_letter_code
_entity_poly.pdbx_strand_id
1 'polypeptide(L)'
;MFFIIIINSRVPNSTSLKIPYAAINYKIFEKLLSEDALKVLTVIQVDEDIENEIWQMCALLRDLELNKETPYYNPHCSTSPFLLYLALAEFSKFQEHVAASERRALLLGSVWGHFLPAVSRWVDVTAFRVFYRIRVAILTDRVANTGEPVQQYTTSAVDTTSCFYHVKTFWRHLAWPDLSTSYSLVVRMVETMSGAADYYVHLLQQRLSTLATDTTDMERAQQLCITVNNMEHVRHSLTLLQEELQLDHLTQQLDAQDGQGGTTYADHIGSLLLEALTNLDAKIANSMSPVAEQLHKTTTETLIETYHMERLMEQERVESQEYGSLFVRAYFNHDSLCVEHHLPTGFSDPFVVIELLPRRLFPGAAQQQTNVHKKTLHPLFDECFELLVSLWAQFTQGCPASLESCQAEGAMILFTLMDHDVITCNDFGGEAFLSLNTISGVVASSSSVDNFHGLKPIELSLMFQKDPDNSILKVLETRTSDKVALEFVKKQKERIARPT
;
A
#
# COMPACT_ATOMS: atom_id res chain seq x y z
N MET A 1 13.40 48.28 16.93
CA MET A 1 13.03 49.61 17.47
C MET A 1 12.58 50.47 16.28
N PHE A 2 11.34 50.93 16.33
CA PHE A 2 10.58 51.57 15.26
C PHE A 2 11.27 52.80 14.65
N PHE A 3 11.26 52.90 13.31
CA PHE A 3 11.26 54.20 12.62
C PHE A 3 10.31 54.14 11.41
N ILE A 4 9.04 54.50 11.67
CA ILE A 4 8.08 54.99 10.68
C ILE A 4 8.05 56.51 10.86
N ILE A 5 8.61 57.23 9.89
CA ILE A 5 8.63 58.70 9.75
C ILE A 5 8.57 58.91 8.23
N ILE A 6 7.55 59.48 7.55
CA ILE A 6 6.45 60.40 7.88
C ILE A 6 5.24 60.03 6.97
N ILE A 7 4.04 60.04 7.53
CA ILE A 7 2.77 59.96 6.80
C ILE A 7 2.44 61.33 6.19
N ASN A 8 2.19 61.33 4.87
CA ASN A 8 1.38 62.27 4.08
C ASN A 8 0.84 63.52 4.79
N SER A 9 1.52 64.67 4.64
CA SER A 9 0.87 65.98 4.73
C SER A 9 0.51 66.45 3.31
N ARG A 10 -0.78 66.37 2.95
CA ARG A 10 -1.31 66.98 1.72
C ARG A 10 -1.27 68.51 1.85
N VAL A 11 -0.31 69.14 1.20
CA VAL A 11 -0.32 70.59 0.92
C VAL A 11 -0.81 70.76 -0.53
N PRO A 12 -1.92 71.46 -0.79
CA PRO A 12 -2.43 71.66 -2.13
C PRO A 12 -1.62 72.77 -2.81
N ASN A 13 -0.53 72.37 -3.48
CA ASN A 13 0.25 73.07 -4.53
C ASN A 13 1.76 72.76 -4.51
N SER A 14 2.23 71.76 -3.75
CA SER A 14 3.59 71.24 -3.95
C SER A 14 3.56 70.00 -4.85
N THR A 15 4.45 69.97 -5.84
CA THR A 15 4.86 68.75 -6.52
C THR A 15 5.38 67.76 -5.47
N SER A 16 4.51 66.90 -4.95
CA SER A 16 4.91 65.91 -3.95
C SER A 16 5.96 64.99 -4.57
N LEU A 17 7.21 65.09 -4.12
CA LEU A 17 8.28 64.18 -4.50
C LEU A 17 7.84 62.76 -4.13
N LYS A 18 7.44 61.95 -5.12
CA LYS A 18 7.11 60.54 -4.92
C LYS A 18 8.42 59.76 -4.77
N ILE A 19 9.00 59.75 -3.57
CA ILE A 19 10.21 58.98 -3.26
C ILE A 19 9.81 57.50 -3.11
N PRO A 20 10.39 56.57 -3.90
CA PRO A 20 10.06 55.14 -3.82
C PRO A 20 10.81 54.48 -2.66
N TYR A 21 10.43 54.82 -1.42
CA TYR A 21 11.10 54.37 -0.20
C TYR A 21 11.29 52.85 -0.11
N ALA A 22 10.29 52.06 -0.51
CA ALA A 22 10.40 50.60 -0.52
C ALA A 22 11.52 50.10 -1.44
N ALA A 23 11.60 50.63 -2.67
CA ALA A 23 12.64 50.27 -3.63
C ALA A 23 14.04 50.71 -3.17
N ILE A 24 14.16 51.90 -2.59
CA ILE A 24 15.43 52.43 -2.08
C ILE A 24 15.92 51.59 -0.91
N ASN A 25 15.06 51.37 0.09
CA ASN A 25 15.42 50.57 1.27
C ASN A 25 15.78 49.14 0.87
N TYR A 26 15.01 48.52 -0.03
CA TYR A 26 15.31 47.19 -0.54
C TYR A 26 16.72 47.13 -1.14
N LYS A 27 17.08 48.03 -2.06
CA LYS A 27 18.42 48.07 -2.67
C LYS A 27 19.55 48.24 -1.65
N ILE A 28 19.34 49.04 -0.60
CA ILE A 28 20.34 49.25 0.45
C ILE A 28 20.56 47.95 1.25
N PHE A 29 19.46 47.36 1.74
CA PHE A 29 19.55 46.13 2.53
C PHE A 29 20.04 44.96 1.70
N GLU A 30 19.59 44.85 0.46
CA GLU A 30 19.97 43.78 -0.46
C GLU A 30 21.47 43.76 -0.72
N LYS A 31 22.08 44.94 -0.95
CA LYS A 31 23.53 45.06 -1.09
C LYS A 31 24.27 44.62 0.18
N LEU A 32 23.85 45.13 1.34
CA LEU A 32 24.50 44.83 2.62
C LEU A 32 24.39 43.35 2.98
N LEU A 33 23.20 42.76 2.83
CA LEU A 33 22.96 41.34 3.07
C LEU A 33 23.75 40.46 2.10
N SER A 34 23.88 40.85 0.84
CA SER A 34 24.66 40.10 -0.15
C SER A 34 26.14 40.06 0.22
N GLU A 35 26.72 41.20 0.57
CA GLU A 35 28.13 41.30 0.98
C GLU A 35 28.41 40.51 2.27
N ASP A 36 27.53 40.57 3.26
CA ASP A 36 27.71 39.85 4.52
C ASP A 36 27.45 38.35 4.38
N ALA A 37 26.47 37.94 3.58
CA ALA A 37 26.21 36.53 3.28
C ALA A 37 27.42 35.87 2.61
N LEU A 38 28.06 36.54 1.65
CA LEU A 38 29.26 36.01 1.00
C LEU A 38 30.40 35.79 2.00
N LYS A 39 30.66 36.76 2.90
CA LYS A 39 31.67 36.62 3.95
C LYS A 39 31.37 35.41 4.85
N VAL A 40 30.12 35.27 5.30
CA VAL A 40 29.71 34.14 6.16
C VAL A 40 29.87 32.81 5.43
N LEU A 41 29.44 32.72 4.17
CA LEU A 41 29.53 31.48 3.39
C LEU A 41 30.97 31.05 3.14
N THR A 42 31.89 31.98 2.89
CA THR A 42 33.32 31.64 2.74
C THR A 42 33.92 31.01 3.98
N VAL A 43 33.44 31.37 5.18
CA VAL A 43 33.87 30.75 6.45
C VAL A 43 33.28 29.35 6.62
N ILE A 44 32.03 29.16 6.22
CA ILE A 44 31.33 27.86 6.34
C ILE A 44 31.87 26.83 5.34
N GLN A 45 32.29 27.26 4.15
CA GLN A 45 32.75 26.39 3.07
C GLN A 45 34.12 25.70 3.34
N VAL A 46 34.82 26.01 4.44
CA VAL A 46 36.16 25.48 4.76
C VAL A 46 36.13 24.04 5.34
N ASP A 47 34.94 23.48 5.55
CA ASP A 47 34.78 22.14 6.13
C ASP A 47 35.35 21.02 5.22
N GLU A 48 35.84 19.94 5.82
CA GLU A 48 36.43 18.78 5.12
C GLU A 48 35.51 18.19 4.03
N ASP A 49 36.12 17.73 2.93
CA ASP A 49 35.42 16.96 1.91
C ASP A 49 35.14 15.55 2.43
N ILE A 50 33.87 15.32 2.78
CA ILE A 50 33.36 14.06 3.33
C ILE A 50 32.55 13.26 2.31
N GLU A 51 32.43 13.73 1.05
CA GLU A 51 31.59 13.08 0.03
C GLU A 51 32.02 11.61 -0.19
N ASN A 52 33.32 11.40 -0.40
CA ASN A 52 33.88 10.07 -0.63
C ASN A 52 33.64 9.11 0.56
N GLU A 53 33.79 9.61 1.79
CA GLU A 53 33.57 8.81 3.00
C GLU A 53 32.09 8.40 3.15
N ILE A 54 31.18 9.35 2.90
CA ILE A 54 29.73 9.10 2.93
C ILE A 54 29.35 8.00 1.95
N TRP A 55 29.83 8.08 0.70
CA TRP A 55 29.48 7.10 -0.33
C TRP A 55 30.12 5.73 -0.09
N GLN A 56 31.31 5.67 0.51
CA GLN A 56 31.89 4.42 1.01
C GLN A 56 31.01 3.79 2.09
N MET A 57 30.49 4.60 3.03
CA MET A 57 29.58 4.11 4.06
C MET A 57 28.23 3.65 3.49
N CYS A 58 27.68 4.35 2.48
CA CYS A 58 26.49 3.90 1.75
C CYS A 58 26.74 2.56 1.04
N ALA A 59 27.89 2.38 0.40
CA ALA A 59 28.26 1.11 -0.24
C ALA A 59 28.39 -0.02 0.80
N LEU A 60 29.06 0.26 1.93
CA LEU A 60 29.17 -0.69 3.04
C LEU A 60 27.79 -1.12 3.56
N LEU A 61 26.85 -0.18 3.74
CA LEU A 61 25.50 -0.50 4.18
C LEU A 61 24.76 -1.42 3.22
N ARG A 62 24.96 -1.24 1.90
CA ARG A 62 24.33 -2.08 0.86
C ARG A 62 24.84 -3.52 0.89
N ASP A 63 26.12 -3.71 1.16
CA ASP A 63 26.74 -5.04 1.18
C ASP A 63 26.63 -5.74 2.54
N LEU A 64 26.32 -5.00 3.61
CA LEU A 64 26.26 -5.51 4.97
C LEU A 64 24.96 -6.29 5.24
N GLU A 65 25.11 -7.59 5.52
CA GLU A 65 24.03 -8.47 5.96
C GLU A 65 23.18 -7.85 7.08
N LEU A 66 21.85 -7.92 6.98
CA LEU A 66 20.88 -7.29 7.90
C LEU A 66 21.13 -7.57 9.39
N ASN A 67 21.61 -8.78 9.74
CA ASN A 67 21.86 -9.21 11.12
C ASN A 67 23.19 -8.71 11.71
N LYS A 68 24.04 -8.03 10.93
CA LYS A 68 25.32 -7.48 11.41
C LYS A 68 25.16 -6.07 11.96
N GLU A 69 25.96 -5.75 12.97
CA GLU A 69 26.04 -4.39 13.50
C GLU A 69 26.69 -3.44 12.48
N THR A 70 26.12 -2.24 12.33
CA THR A 70 26.67 -1.19 11.49
C THR A 70 27.79 -0.46 12.22
N PRO A 71 28.88 -0.05 11.54
CA PRO A 71 29.85 0.87 12.10
C PRO A 71 29.18 2.18 12.54
N TYR A 72 29.62 2.75 13.67
CA TYR A 72 29.16 4.08 14.08
C TYR A 72 29.68 5.14 13.12
N TYR A 73 28.76 5.84 12.45
CA TYR A 73 29.08 6.94 11.55
C TYR A 73 27.96 7.99 11.64
N ASN A 74 28.34 9.25 11.86
CA ASN A 74 27.40 10.36 12.02
C ASN A 74 27.91 11.59 11.28
N PRO A 75 27.69 11.67 9.96
CA PRO A 75 28.17 12.78 9.16
C PRO A 75 27.43 14.07 9.57
N HIS A 76 28.21 15.10 9.89
CA HIS A 76 27.68 16.39 10.29
C HIS A 76 27.19 17.18 9.06
N CYS A 77 26.02 17.77 9.17
CA CYS A 77 25.48 18.70 8.18
C CYS A 77 24.80 19.85 8.94
N SER A 78 25.39 21.04 8.88
CA SER A 78 24.88 22.22 9.57
C SER A 78 23.58 22.70 8.94
N THR A 79 22.60 23.06 9.77
CA THR A 79 21.35 23.69 9.31
C THR A 79 21.49 25.20 9.06
N SER A 80 22.56 25.83 9.56
CA SER A 80 22.75 27.28 9.50
C SER A 80 22.77 27.87 8.08
N PRO A 81 23.43 27.25 7.07
CA PRO A 81 23.39 27.74 5.69
C PRO A 81 21.97 27.75 5.12
N PHE A 82 21.15 26.76 5.47
CA PHE A 82 19.77 26.66 4.99
C PHE A 82 18.87 27.72 5.62
N LEU A 83 19.06 28.02 6.91
CA LEU A 83 18.33 29.12 7.57
C LEU A 83 18.66 30.47 6.92
N LEU A 84 19.95 30.71 6.62
CA LEU A 84 20.37 31.92 5.91
C LEU A 84 19.80 31.95 4.49
N TYR A 85 19.88 30.83 3.75
CA TYR A 85 19.33 30.71 2.40
C TYR A 85 17.84 31.04 2.38
N LEU A 86 17.04 30.42 3.25
CA LEU A 86 15.60 30.62 3.30
C LEU A 86 15.23 32.06 3.69
N ALA A 87 15.95 32.66 4.64
CA ALA A 87 15.75 34.06 5.02
C ALA A 87 16.07 35.02 3.86
N LEU A 88 17.16 34.78 3.12
CA LEU A 88 17.50 35.56 1.93
C LEU A 88 16.50 35.32 0.79
N ALA A 89 16.03 34.10 0.60
CA ALA A 89 15.03 33.76 -0.41
C ALA A 89 13.69 34.44 -0.12
N GLU A 90 13.25 34.47 1.14
CA GLU A 90 12.07 35.23 1.57
C GLU A 90 12.27 36.73 1.36
N PHE A 91 13.43 37.28 1.76
CA PHE A 91 13.77 38.68 1.53
C PHE A 91 13.78 39.03 0.04
N SER A 92 14.25 38.14 -0.83
CA SER A 92 14.34 38.37 -2.28
C SER A 92 12.99 38.63 -2.94
N LYS A 93 11.87 38.20 -2.33
CA LYS A 93 10.51 38.43 -2.85
C LYS A 93 10.16 39.91 -2.89
N PHE A 94 10.71 40.72 -1.98
CA PHE A 94 10.46 42.16 -1.94
C PHE A 94 11.05 42.94 -3.13
N GLN A 95 11.87 42.30 -3.98
CA GLN A 95 12.37 42.88 -5.23
C GLN A 95 11.26 43.32 -6.20
N GLU A 96 10.03 42.81 -6.03
CA GLU A 96 8.86 43.23 -6.81
C GLU A 96 8.62 44.76 -6.75
N HIS A 97 9.04 45.41 -5.66
CA HIS A 97 8.94 46.86 -5.46
C HIS A 97 10.01 47.65 -6.23
N VAL A 98 11.01 46.98 -6.80
CA VAL A 98 12.04 47.56 -7.66
C VAL A 98 11.61 47.46 -9.12
N ALA A 99 11.86 48.52 -9.90
CA ALA A 99 11.54 48.54 -11.32
C ALA A 99 12.29 47.42 -12.07
N ALA A 100 11.62 46.74 -13.00
CA ALA A 100 12.18 45.58 -13.70
C ALA A 100 13.52 45.86 -14.41
N SER A 101 13.70 47.08 -14.93
CA SER A 101 14.95 47.54 -15.55
C SER A 101 16.13 47.60 -14.59
N GLU A 102 15.87 47.76 -13.29
CA GLU A 102 16.89 47.91 -12.25
C GLU A 102 17.21 46.59 -11.52
N ARG A 103 16.35 45.58 -11.63
CA ARG A 103 16.52 44.29 -10.94
C ARG A 103 17.79 43.55 -11.37
N ARG A 104 18.27 43.77 -12.59
CA ARG A 104 19.52 43.19 -13.09
C ARG A 104 20.77 43.68 -12.36
N ALA A 105 20.68 44.80 -11.64
CA ALA A 105 21.79 45.37 -10.88
C ALA A 105 21.84 44.87 -9.41
N LEU A 106 20.87 44.05 -9.00
CA LEU A 106 20.84 43.44 -7.67
C LEU A 106 21.94 42.37 -7.56
N LEU A 107 22.57 42.28 -6.39
CA LEU A 107 23.73 41.43 -6.11
C LEU A 107 23.34 40.06 -5.54
N LEU A 108 22.16 39.91 -4.96
CA LEU A 108 21.70 38.71 -4.26
C LEU A 108 21.66 37.50 -5.20
N GLY A 109 21.40 37.74 -6.49
CA GLY A 109 21.50 36.73 -7.55
C GLY A 109 22.87 36.03 -7.62
N SER A 110 23.95 36.73 -7.28
CA SER A 110 25.31 36.17 -7.26
C SER A 110 25.61 35.32 -6.01
N VAL A 111 24.78 35.41 -4.97
CA VAL A 111 24.99 34.72 -3.70
C VAL A 111 24.51 33.28 -3.77
N TRP A 112 23.45 32.98 -4.53
CA TRP A 112 22.81 31.65 -4.55
C TRP A 112 23.79 30.50 -4.82
N GLY A 113 24.66 30.63 -5.83
CA GLY A 113 25.65 29.60 -6.16
C GLY A 113 26.63 29.28 -5.01
N HIS A 114 26.84 30.20 -4.08
CA HIS A 114 27.72 29.98 -2.92
C HIS A 114 27.08 29.08 -1.85
N PHE A 115 25.77 28.81 -1.93
CA PHE A 115 25.12 27.80 -1.09
C PHE A 115 25.28 26.37 -1.64
N LEU A 116 25.73 26.21 -2.89
CA LEU A 116 25.83 24.91 -3.54
C LEU A 116 26.62 23.87 -2.73
N PRO A 117 27.80 24.18 -2.14
CA PRO A 117 28.53 23.20 -1.32
C PRO A 117 27.73 22.68 -0.12
N ALA A 118 26.94 23.56 0.53
CA ALA A 118 26.10 23.16 1.65
C ALA A 118 24.92 22.28 1.19
N VAL A 119 24.30 22.64 0.06
CA VAL A 119 23.21 21.86 -0.55
C VAL A 119 23.72 20.48 -0.99
N SER A 120 24.85 20.41 -1.70
CA SER A 120 25.48 19.16 -2.11
C SER A 120 25.78 18.27 -0.90
N ARG A 121 26.42 18.81 0.14
CA ARG A 121 26.68 18.07 1.39
C ARG A 121 25.39 17.55 2.04
N TRP A 122 24.31 18.33 2.00
CA TRP A 122 23.01 17.87 2.51
C TRP A 122 22.47 16.70 1.70
N VAL A 123 22.61 16.71 0.37
CA VAL A 123 22.20 15.58 -0.49
C VAL A 123 23.00 14.33 -0.10
N ASP A 124 24.32 14.44 0.06
CA ASP A 124 25.18 13.33 0.48
C ASP A 124 24.81 12.77 1.86
N VAL A 125 24.76 13.65 2.88
CA VAL A 125 24.40 13.24 4.24
C VAL A 125 22.99 12.64 4.28
N THR A 126 22.07 13.16 3.49
CA THR A 126 20.70 12.64 3.40
C THR A 126 20.69 11.25 2.79
N ALA A 127 21.48 10.99 1.73
CA ALA A 127 21.59 9.65 1.16
C ALA A 127 21.97 8.63 2.24
N PHE A 128 23.07 8.85 2.97
CA PHE A 128 23.47 7.96 4.06
C PHE A 128 22.39 7.80 5.13
N ARG A 129 21.76 8.89 5.57
CA ARG A 129 20.70 8.85 6.59
C ARG A 129 19.49 8.06 6.13
N VAL A 130 19.13 8.10 4.85
CA VAL A 130 18.04 7.31 4.27
C VAL A 130 18.39 5.81 4.34
N PHE A 131 19.57 5.40 3.84
CA PHE A 131 20.00 4.00 3.91
C PHE A 131 20.04 3.47 5.36
N TYR A 132 20.62 4.25 6.26
CA TYR A 132 20.72 3.87 7.67
C TYR A 132 19.33 3.74 8.32
N ARG A 133 18.42 4.70 8.09
CA ARG A 133 17.05 4.67 8.62
C ARG A 133 16.26 3.47 8.12
N ILE A 134 16.35 3.16 6.83
CA ILE A 134 15.70 1.99 6.23
C ILE A 134 16.11 0.71 6.96
N ARG A 135 17.42 0.54 7.17
CA ARG A 135 17.94 -0.63 7.88
C ARG A 135 17.38 -0.74 9.30
N VAL A 136 17.42 0.35 10.05
CA VAL A 136 16.88 0.38 11.43
C VAL A 136 15.38 0.10 11.44
N ALA A 137 14.61 0.68 10.51
CA ALA A 137 13.17 0.49 10.41
C ALA A 137 12.80 -0.99 10.19
N ILE A 138 13.54 -1.71 9.34
CA ILE A 138 13.34 -3.15 9.14
C ILE A 138 13.67 -3.96 10.40
N LEU A 139 14.72 -3.59 11.15
CA LEU A 139 15.08 -4.28 12.40
C LEU A 139 14.03 -4.09 13.50
N THR A 140 13.30 -2.98 13.49
CA THR A 140 12.25 -2.67 14.48
C THR A 140 10.82 -2.91 13.98
N ASP A 141 10.68 -3.59 12.84
CA ASP A 141 9.45 -3.59 12.04
C ASP A 141 8.25 -4.29 12.69
N ARG A 142 7.05 -3.74 12.46
CA ARG A 142 5.75 -4.21 12.96
C ARG A 142 4.67 -4.00 11.89
N VAL A 143 3.57 -4.76 11.94
CA VAL A 143 2.42 -4.53 11.04
C VAL A 143 1.87 -3.11 11.25
N ALA A 144 1.62 -2.36 10.17
CA ALA A 144 1.09 -1.01 10.25
C ALA A 144 -0.44 -1.04 10.40
N ASN A 145 -0.97 -0.30 11.38
CA ASN A 145 -2.41 -0.14 11.56
C ASN A 145 -2.87 1.13 10.83
N THR A 146 -3.14 1.01 9.52
CA THR A 146 -3.52 2.14 8.66
C THR A 146 -5.02 2.42 8.62
N GLY A 147 -5.83 1.57 9.27
CA GLY A 147 -7.29 1.68 9.26
C GLY A 147 -7.93 1.24 7.94
N GLU A 148 -7.16 0.85 6.93
CA GLU A 148 -7.65 0.30 5.67
C GLU A 148 -7.56 -1.24 5.67
N PRO A 149 -8.67 -1.97 5.45
CA PRO A 149 -8.72 -3.42 5.65
C PRO A 149 -8.01 -4.28 4.57
N VAL A 150 -7.51 -3.68 3.49
CA VAL A 150 -7.07 -4.41 2.28
C VAL A 150 -5.55 -4.40 2.04
N GLN A 151 -4.79 -3.44 2.60
CA GLN A 151 -3.34 -3.33 2.37
C GLN A 151 -2.56 -3.44 3.67
N GLN A 152 -2.23 -4.67 4.06
CA GLN A 152 -1.30 -4.91 5.17
C GLN A 152 0.13 -4.71 4.67
N TYR A 153 0.68 -3.52 4.88
CA TYR A 153 2.12 -3.26 4.90
C TYR A 153 2.58 -2.99 6.33
N THR A 154 3.89 -2.96 6.54
CA THR A 154 4.52 -2.79 7.86
C THR A 154 5.01 -1.36 8.07
N THR A 155 5.35 -1.03 9.30
CA THR A 155 5.91 0.27 9.70
C THR A 155 7.17 0.64 8.91
N SER A 156 7.99 -0.33 8.52
CA SER A 156 9.21 -0.07 7.76
C SER A 156 8.94 0.41 6.34
N ALA A 157 7.83 -0.02 5.72
CA ALA A 157 7.41 0.51 4.42
C ALA A 157 7.02 1.98 4.53
N VAL A 158 6.29 2.34 5.59
CA VAL A 158 5.88 3.73 5.89
C VAL A 158 7.08 4.62 6.19
N ASP A 159 8.02 4.15 7.01
CA ASP A 159 9.23 4.90 7.36
C ASP A 159 10.12 5.14 6.13
N THR A 160 10.16 4.17 5.21
CA THR A 160 10.89 4.27 3.95
C THR A 160 10.26 5.33 3.03
N THR A 161 8.95 5.29 2.81
CA THR A 161 8.27 6.28 1.96
C THR A 161 8.26 7.67 2.61
N SER A 162 8.24 7.76 3.94
CA SER A 162 8.43 9.01 4.69
C SER A 162 9.81 9.62 4.45
N CYS A 163 10.87 8.80 4.32
CA CYS A 163 12.18 9.30 3.93
C CYS A 163 12.15 9.97 2.55
N PHE A 164 11.48 9.37 1.56
CA PHE A 164 11.34 9.96 0.23
C PHE A 164 10.50 11.24 0.26
N TYR A 165 9.43 11.25 1.05
CA TYR A 165 8.65 12.45 1.30
C TYR A 165 9.49 13.62 1.81
N HIS A 166 10.40 13.38 2.76
CA HIS A 166 11.27 14.43 3.29
C HIS A 166 12.26 14.95 2.24
N VAL A 167 12.83 14.08 1.40
CA VAL A 167 13.73 14.49 0.29
C VAL A 167 13.00 15.38 -0.69
N LYS A 168 11.82 14.95 -1.16
CA LYS A 168 10.96 15.74 -2.07
C LYS A 168 10.54 17.08 -1.45
N THR A 169 10.16 17.06 -0.17
CA THR A 169 9.73 18.25 0.55
C THR A 169 10.88 19.25 0.66
N PHE A 170 12.09 18.79 0.97
CA PHE A 170 13.27 19.65 0.98
C PHE A 170 13.52 20.27 -0.40
N TRP A 171 13.51 19.47 -1.47
CA TRP A 171 13.70 19.95 -2.84
C TRP A 171 12.72 21.09 -3.19
N ARG A 172 11.43 20.89 -2.90
CA ARG A 172 10.39 21.89 -3.15
C ARG A 172 10.61 23.19 -2.37
N HIS A 173 11.01 23.10 -1.10
CA HIS A 173 11.26 24.29 -0.29
C HIS A 173 12.58 24.99 -0.66
N LEU A 174 13.56 24.24 -1.16
CA LEU A 174 14.81 24.80 -1.63
C LEU A 174 14.58 25.72 -2.84
N ALA A 175 13.67 25.35 -3.76
CA ALA A 175 13.32 26.13 -4.93
C ALA A 175 14.57 26.69 -5.64
N TRP A 176 15.52 25.79 -5.92
CA TRP A 176 16.87 26.15 -6.33
C TRP A 176 16.86 26.97 -7.63
N PRO A 177 17.54 28.13 -7.69
CA PRO A 177 17.34 29.09 -8.78
C PRO A 177 18.14 28.78 -10.06
N ASP A 178 19.21 27.99 -9.95
CA ASP A 178 20.09 27.69 -11.09
C ASP A 178 19.68 26.37 -11.76
N LEU A 179 19.34 26.43 -13.05
CA LEU A 179 18.77 25.28 -13.79
C LEU A 179 19.79 24.15 -13.97
N SER A 180 21.03 24.47 -14.34
CA SER A 180 22.05 23.46 -14.62
C SER A 180 22.39 22.64 -13.36
N THR A 181 22.62 23.32 -12.25
CA THR A 181 22.90 22.64 -10.97
C THR A 181 21.64 22.04 -10.34
N SER A 182 20.44 22.58 -10.63
CA SER A 182 19.18 21.93 -10.25
C SER A 182 19.09 20.52 -10.79
N TYR A 183 19.41 20.34 -12.07
CA TYR A 183 19.38 19.01 -12.70
C TYR A 183 20.35 18.04 -12.02
N SER A 184 21.60 18.44 -11.82
CA SER A 184 22.61 17.61 -11.15
C SER A 184 22.19 17.20 -9.73
N LEU A 185 21.56 18.09 -8.97
CA LEU A 185 21.06 17.80 -7.62
C LEU A 185 19.85 16.85 -7.66
N VAL A 186 18.92 17.06 -8.58
CA VAL A 186 17.72 16.23 -8.74
C VAL A 186 18.08 14.82 -9.16
N VAL A 187 19.01 14.65 -10.12
CA VAL A 187 19.50 13.33 -10.54
C VAL A 187 20.04 12.57 -9.33
N ARG A 188 20.89 13.21 -8.51
CA ARG A 188 21.43 12.58 -7.28
C ARG A 188 20.33 12.22 -6.26
N MET A 189 19.29 13.04 -6.12
CA MET A 189 18.16 12.73 -5.25
C MET A 189 17.34 11.54 -5.78
N VAL A 190 17.10 11.48 -7.09
CA VAL A 190 16.41 10.36 -7.75
C VAL A 190 17.23 9.08 -7.60
N GLU A 191 18.52 9.10 -7.90
CA GLU A 191 19.43 7.96 -7.69
C GLU A 191 19.44 7.49 -6.23
N THR A 192 19.43 8.44 -5.28
CA THR A 192 19.34 8.13 -3.85
C THR A 192 18.04 7.41 -3.50
N MET A 193 16.89 7.90 -3.95
CA MET A 193 15.59 7.28 -3.66
C MET A 193 15.43 5.93 -4.36
N SER A 194 15.85 5.81 -5.62
CA SER A 194 15.85 4.56 -6.38
C SER A 194 16.78 3.52 -5.75
N GLY A 195 18.00 3.91 -5.38
CA GLY A 195 18.95 3.03 -4.70
C GLY A 195 18.50 2.63 -3.30
N ALA A 196 17.81 3.52 -2.58
CA ALA A 196 17.21 3.23 -1.28
C ALA A 196 16.04 2.25 -1.38
N ALA A 197 15.19 2.37 -2.41
CA ALA A 197 14.12 1.40 -2.68
C ALA A 197 14.69 0.02 -3.02
N ASP A 198 15.71 -0.04 -3.88
CA ASP A 198 16.41 -1.28 -4.22
C ASP A 198 17.02 -1.95 -2.97
N TYR A 199 17.65 -1.16 -2.10
CA TYR A 199 18.20 -1.60 -0.83
C TYR A 199 17.12 -2.12 0.13
N TYR A 200 15.99 -1.44 0.23
CA TYR A 200 14.85 -1.89 1.04
C TYR A 200 14.35 -3.27 0.59
N VAL A 201 14.14 -3.45 -0.72
CA VAL A 201 13.72 -4.74 -1.29
C VAL A 201 14.78 -5.82 -1.03
N HIS A 202 16.06 -5.50 -1.18
CA HIS A 202 17.15 -6.44 -0.90
C HIS A 202 17.15 -6.92 0.56
N LEU A 203 16.99 -6.00 1.53
CA LEU A 203 16.93 -6.36 2.95
C LEU A 203 15.69 -7.20 3.30
N LEU A 204 14.53 -6.92 2.68
CA LEU A 204 13.34 -7.75 2.86
C LEU A 204 13.52 -9.16 2.29
N GLN A 205 14.20 -9.29 1.14
CA GLN A 205 14.55 -10.59 0.57
C GLN A 205 15.51 -11.37 1.48
N GLN A 206 16.49 -10.69 2.09
CA GLN A 206 17.38 -11.31 3.08
C GLN A 206 16.61 -11.75 4.35
N ARG A 207 15.64 -10.95 4.80
CA ARG A 207 14.78 -11.31 5.92
C ARG A 207 13.93 -12.54 5.60
N LEU A 208 13.39 -12.63 4.39
CA LEU A 208 12.63 -13.80 3.93
C LEU A 208 13.49 -15.06 3.85
N SER A 209 14.73 -14.98 3.38
CA SER A 209 15.62 -16.14 3.26
C SER A 209 16.12 -16.68 4.60
N THR A 210 16.02 -15.87 5.67
CA THR A 210 16.42 -16.22 7.03
C THR A 210 15.25 -16.62 7.93
N LEU A 211 14.04 -16.79 7.38
CA LEU A 211 12.90 -17.32 8.13
C LEU A 211 13.21 -18.70 8.71
N ALA A 212 12.75 -18.95 9.94
CA ALA A 212 12.96 -20.22 10.62
C ALA A 212 12.33 -21.38 9.84
N THR A 213 13.02 -22.52 9.81
CA THR A 213 12.54 -23.77 9.18
C THR A 213 11.23 -24.27 9.78
N ASP A 214 10.96 -23.90 11.03
CA ASP A 214 9.85 -24.40 11.83
C ASP A 214 8.56 -23.58 11.61
N THR A 215 8.61 -22.56 10.74
CA THR A 215 7.45 -21.74 10.37
C THR A 215 6.44 -22.58 9.59
N THR A 216 5.15 -22.49 9.95
CA THR A 216 4.08 -23.18 9.22
C THR A 216 3.93 -22.63 7.80
N ASP A 217 3.37 -23.41 6.88
CA ASP A 217 3.17 -22.96 5.49
C ASP A 217 2.23 -21.74 5.41
N MET A 218 1.25 -21.65 6.31
CA MET A 218 0.32 -20.52 6.40
C MET A 218 1.02 -19.23 6.89
N GLU A 219 1.82 -19.31 7.96
CA GLU A 219 2.59 -18.16 8.45
C GLU A 219 3.63 -17.70 7.41
N ARG A 220 4.25 -18.64 6.70
CA ARG A 220 5.19 -18.34 5.61
C ARG A 220 4.50 -17.63 4.46
N ALA A 221 3.30 -18.08 4.06
CA ALA A 221 2.50 -17.43 3.04
C ALA A 221 2.08 -16.01 3.45
N GLN A 222 1.60 -15.82 4.68
CA GLN A 222 1.24 -14.51 5.21
C GLN A 222 2.45 -13.55 5.23
N GLN A 223 3.62 -14.02 5.69
CA GLN A 223 4.84 -13.22 5.72
C GLN A 223 5.32 -12.85 4.31
N LEU A 224 5.14 -13.72 3.32
CA LEU A 224 5.44 -13.43 1.91
C LEU A 224 4.47 -12.37 1.35
N CYS A 225 3.17 -12.48 1.61
CA CYS A 225 2.19 -11.48 1.20
C CYS A 225 2.50 -10.09 1.78
N ILE A 226 2.75 -10.02 3.09
CA ILE A 226 3.13 -8.76 3.76
C ILE A 226 4.42 -8.20 3.15
N THR A 227 5.41 -9.05 2.91
CA THR A 227 6.68 -8.64 2.31
C THR A 227 6.50 -8.10 0.89
N VAL A 228 5.68 -8.74 0.06
CA VAL A 228 5.40 -8.28 -1.31
C VAL A 228 4.62 -6.96 -1.28
N ASN A 229 3.61 -6.84 -0.41
CA ASN A 229 2.87 -5.59 -0.21
C ASN A 229 3.80 -4.44 0.20
N ASN A 230 4.75 -4.70 1.09
CA ASN A 230 5.77 -3.74 1.50
C ASN A 230 6.65 -3.28 0.32
N MET A 231 7.11 -4.24 -0.50
CA MET A 231 7.93 -3.94 -1.66
C MET A 231 7.15 -3.11 -2.68
N GLU A 232 5.89 -3.47 -2.94
CA GLU A 232 5.02 -2.72 -3.85
C GLU A 232 4.70 -1.32 -3.33
N HIS A 233 4.45 -1.16 -2.02
CA HIS A 233 4.23 0.15 -1.41
C HIS A 233 5.41 1.10 -1.64
N VAL A 234 6.64 0.61 -1.44
CA VAL A 234 7.86 1.40 -1.69
C VAL A 234 8.09 1.63 -3.18
N ARG A 235 7.88 0.62 -4.04
CA ARG A 235 7.96 0.77 -5.50
C ARG A 235 6.97 1.82 -6.02
N HIS A 236 5.72 1.77 -5.57
CA HIS A 236 4.69 2.73 -5.96
C HIS A 236 5.09 4.17 -5.63
N SER A 237 5.77 4.40 -4.49
CA SER A 237 6.25 5.74 -4.16
C SER A 237 7.26 6.32 -5.18
N LEU A 238 7.97 5.46 -5.94
CA LEU A 238 8.87 5.90 -7.01
C LEU A 238 8.13 6.33 -8.28
N THR A 239 6.94 5.79 -8.55
CA THR A 239 6.16 6.15 -9.74
C THR A 239 5.66 7.60 -9.67
N LEU A 240 5.59 8.16 -8.46
CA LEU A 240 5.13 9.52 -8.18
C LEU A 240 6.25 10.57 -8.34
N LEU A 241 7.53 10.15 -8.43
CA LEU A 241 8.67 11.08 -8.42
C LEU A 241 8.67 12.05 -9.60
N GLN A 242 8.22 11.61 -10.78
CA GLN A 242 8.21 12.46 -11.98
C GLN A 242 7.33 13.70 -11.78
N GLU A 243 6.14 13.52 -11.23
CA GLU A 243 5.20 14.60 -10.94
C GLU A 243 5.64 15.42 -9.72
N GLU A 244 5.97 14.77 -8.60
CA GLU A 244 6.23 15.44 -7.34
C GLU A 244 7.52 16.28 -7.34
N LEU A 245 8.52 15.89 -8.15
CA LEU A 245 9.75 16.68 -8.36
C LEU A 245 9.63 17.66 -9.54
N GLN A 246 8.52 17.66 -10.27
CA GLN A 246 8.28 18.49 -11.45
C GLN A 246 9.36 18.32 -12.53
N LEU A 247 9.76 17.07 -12.78
CA LEU A 247 10.90 16.76 -13.65
C LEU A 247 10.68 17.24 -15.08
N ASP A 248 9.47 17.07 -15.62
CA ASP A 248 9.14 17.49 -16.98
C ASP A 248 9.33 18.99 -17.20
N HIS A 249 8.97 19.81 -16.21
CA HIS A 249 9.15 21.26 -16.31
C HIS A 249 10.63 21.63 -16.30
N LEU A 250 11.42 21.01 -15.43
CA LEU A 250 12.87 21.25 -15.34
C LEU A 250 13.59 20.83 -16.62
N THR A 251 13.31 19.63 -17.13
CA THR A 251 13.99 19.08 -18.32
C THR A 251 13.61 19.85 -19.57
N GLN A 252 12.33 20.21 -19.76
CA GLN A 252 11.89 21.06 -20.88
C GLN A 252 12.63 22.41 -20.91
N GLN A 253 12.85 23.03 -19.75
CA GLN A 253 13.59 24.30 -19.68
C GLN A 253 15.06 24.15 -20.05
N LEU A 254 15.68 23.01 -19.74
CA LEU A 254 17.07 22.70 -20.08
C LEU A 254 17.22 22.31 -21.55
N ASP A 255 16.36 21.44 -22.05
CA ASP A 255 16.37 20.99 -23.45
C ASP A 255 16.16 22.17 -24.42
N ALA A 256 15.31 23.14 -24.04
CA ALA A 256 15.11 24.37 -24.81
C ALA A 256 16.36 25.27 -24.87
N GLN A 257 17.26 25.18 -23.88
CA GLN A 257 18.51 25.94 -23.84
C GLN A 257 19.64 25.24 -24.60
N ASP A 258 19.68 23.90 -24.60
CA ASP A 258 20.84 23.12 -25.07
C ASP A 258 20.85 22.85 -26.59
N GLY A 259 19.70 22.98 -27.26
CA GLY A 259 19.61 23.17 -28.72
C GLY A 259 20.29 22.13 -29.64
N GLN A 260 20.67 20.93 -29.17
CA GLN A 260 21.39 19.92 -29.96
C GLN A 260 20.86 18.48 -29.82
N GLY A 261 21.00 17.72 -30.92
CA GLY A 261 20.48 16.36 -31.12
C GLY A 261 21.32 15.26 -30.48
N GLY A 262 21.11 15.04 -29.19
CA GLY A 262 21.55 13.87 -28.41
C GLY A 262 20.44 13.37 -27.49
N THR A 263 20.78 12.55 -26.48
CA THR A 263 19.83 12.17 -25.41
C THR A 263 19.43 13.42 -24.63
N THR A 264 18.13 13.71 -24.56
CA THR A 264 17.62 14.88 -23.83
C THR A 264 17.75 14.71 -22.32
N TYR A 265 17.66 15.81 -21.55
CA TYR A 265 17.61 15.73 -20.09
C TYR A 265 16.39 14.92 -19.63
N ALA A 266 15.27 15.02 -20.37
CA ALA A 266 14.07 14.22 -20.16
C ALA A 266 14.31 12.72 -20.38
N ASP A 267 14.96 12.34 -21.48
CA ASP A 267 15.25 10.93 -21.79
C ASP A 267 16.17 10.30 -20.74
N HIS A 268 17.19 11.04 -20.28
CA HIS A 268 18.12 10.51 -19.27
C HIS A 268 17.42 10.21 -17.95
N ILE A 269 16.68 11.18 -17.38
CA ILE A 269 16.02 10.97 -16.09
C ILE A 269 14.87 9.97 -16.19
N GLY A 270 14.17 9.95 -17.34
CA GLY A 270 13.15 8.94 -17.63
C GLY A 270 13.74 7.53 -17.68
N SER A 271 14.90 7.36 -18.31
CA SER A 271 15.61 6.07 -18.34
C SER A 271 16.04 5.61 -16.95
N LEU A 272 16.54 6.52 -16.11
CA LEU A 272 16.94 6.20 -14.73
C LEU A 272 15.77 5.69 -13.89
N LEU A 273 14.62 6.36 -13.96
CA LEU A 273 13.41 5.94 -13.24
C LEU A 273 12.86 4.61 -13.80
N LEU A 274 12.83 4.46 -15.12
CA LEU A 274 12.35 3.25 -15.77
C LEU A 274 13.22 2.03 -15.41
N GLU A 275 14.55 2.19 -15.42
CA GLU A 275 15.49 1.14 -15.03
C GLU A 275 15.28 0.73 -13.57
N ALA A 276 15.16 1.70 -12.66
CA ALA A 276 14.89 1.43 -11.25
C ALA A 276 13.57 0.68 -11.04
N LEU A 277 12.48 1.13 -11.66
CA LEU A 277 11.17 0.47 -11.58
C LEU A 277 11.20 -0.95 -12.16
N THR A 278 11.84 -1.13 -13.31
CA THR A 278 11.96 -2.45 -13.97
C THR A 278 12.75 -3.43 -13.11
N ASN A 279 13.83 -2.98 -12.47
CA ASN A 279 14.60 -3.80 -11.53
C ASN A 279 13.76 -4.20 -10.30
N LEU A 280 13.02 -3.24 -9.72
CA LEU A 280 12.11 -3.53 -8.60
C LEU A 280 11.01 -4.51 -9.01
N ASP A 281 10.40 -4.35 -10.19
CA ASP A 281 9.41 -5.29 -10.74
C ASP A 281 9.97 -6.71 -10.83
N ALA A 282 11.19 -6.86 -11.38
CA ALA A 282 11.85 -8.14 -11.47
C ALA A 282 12.12 -8.76 -10.08
N LYS A 283 12.58 -7.97 -9.12
CA LYS A 283 12.83 -8.43 -7.74
C LYS A 283 11.55 -8.84 -7.03
N ILE A 284 10.48 -8.08 -7.16
CA ILE A 284 9.16 -8.39 -6.58
C ILE A 284 8.62 -9.68 -7.19
N ALA A 285 8.66 -9.80 -8.52
CA ALA A 285 8.24 -11.02 -9.22
C ALA A 285 9.04 -12.26 -8.76
N ASN A 286 10.35 -12.13 -8.61
CA ASN A 286 11.21 -13.21 -8.11
C ASN A 286 10.87 -13.60 -6.65
N SER A 287 10.49 -12.64 -5.82
CA SER A 287 10.03 -12.90 -4.44
C SER A 287 8.67 -13.60 -4.39
N MET A 288 7.83 -13.45 -5.40
CA MET A 288 6.57 -14.20 -5.53
C MET A 288 6.76 -15.63 -6.08
N SER A 289 7.88 -15.91 -6.77
CA SER A 289 8.12 -17.20 -7.43
C SER A 289 7.97 -18.42 -6.50
N PRO A 290 8.53 -18.43 -5.27
CA PRO A 290 8.35 -19.55 -4.34
C PRO A 290 6.88 -19.78 -3.96
N VAL A 291 6.08 -18.72 -3.84
CA VAL A 291 4.63 -18.80 -3.55
C VAL A 291 3.90 -19.39 -4.74
N ALA A 292 4.18 -18.90 -5.94
CA ALA A 292 3.59 -19.42 -7.18
C ALA A 292 3.94 -20.90 -7.40
N GLU A 293 5.20 -21.29 -7.20
CA GLU A 293 5.62 -22.69 -7.24
C GLU A 293 4.90 -23.54 -6.19
N GLN A 294 4.77 -23.05 -4.96
CA GLN A 294 4.08 -23.77 -3.90
C GLN A 294 2.60 -23.96 -4.22
N LEU A 295 1.92 -22.91 -4.71
CA LEU A 295 0.54 -23.00 -5.21
C LEU A 295 0.42 -24.06 -6.32
N HIS A 296 1.34 -24.06 -7.29
CA HIS A 296 1.34 -25.05 -8.37
C HIS A 296 1.55 -26.48 -7.87
N LYS A 297 2.34 -26.69 -6.81
CA LYS A 297 2.59 -28.02 -6.18
C LYS A 297 1.48 -28.46 -5.22
N THR A 298 0.67 -27.53 -4.71
CA THR A 298 -0.41 -27.80 -3.75
C THR A 298 -1.52 -28.64 -4.38
N THR A 299 -2.15 -29.56 -3.65
CA THR A 299 -3.23 -30.38 -4.24
C THR A 299 -4.47 -29.55 -4.57
N THR A 300 -5.34 -30.06 -5.45
CA THR A 300 -6.54 -29.34 -5.90
C THR A 300 -7.49 -29.12 -4.74
N GLU A 301 -7.62 -30.12 -3.87
CA GLU A 301 -8.44 -30.06 -2.66
C GLU A 301 -7.94 -28.95 -1.74
N THR A 302 -6.64 -28.94 -1.41
CA THR A 302 -6.08 -27.91 -0.52
C THR A 302 -6.19 -26.51 -1.11
N LEU A 303 -6.00 -26.33 -2.43
CA LEU A 303 -6.24 -25.03 -3.08
C LEU A 303 -7.69 -24.56 -2.95
N ILE A 304 -8.65 -25.46 -3.13
CA ILE A 304 -10.08 -25.14 -2.95
C ILE A 304 -10.39 -24.80 -1.48
N GLU A 305 -9.79 -25.52 -0.52
CA GLU A 305 -9.91 -25.21 0.90
C GLU A 305 -9.37 -23.81 1.21
N THR A 306 -8.16 -23.48 0.71
CA THR A 306 -7.55 -22.15 0.88
C THR A 306 -8.41 -21.05 0.26
N TYR A 307 -8.98 -21.27 -0.93
CA TYR A 307 -9.89 -20.31 -1.56
C TYR A 307 -11.11 -20.03 -0.66
N HIS A 308 -11.74 -21.06 -0.10
CA HIS A 308 -12.89 -20.87 0.78
C HIS A 308 -12.53 -20.19 2.09
N MET A 309 -11.33 -20.46 2.63
CA MET A 309 -10.78 -19.76 3.78
C MET A 309 -10.61 -18.26 3.52
N GLU A 310 -10.04 -17.88 2.36
CA GLU A 310 -9.91 -16.47 1.95
C GLU A 310 -11.29 -15.80 1.90
N ARG A 311 -12.28 -16.46 1.29
CA ARG A 311 -13.66 -15.94 1.21
C ARG A 311 -14.35 -15.82 2.56
N LEU A 312 -14.11 -16.75 3.50
CA LEU A 312 -14.62 -16.63 4.87
C LEU A 312 -13.99 -15.44 5.61
N MET A 313 -12.68 -15.23 5.47
CA MET A 313 -12.02 -14.07 6.06
C MET A 313 -12.54 -12.75 5.47
N GLU A 314 -12.85 -12.72 4.17
CA GLU A 314 -13.50 -11.58 3.54
C GLU A 314 -14.88 -11.32 4.16
N GLN A 315 -15.70 -12.36 4.35
CA GLN A 315 -17.02 -12.25 4.98
C GLN A 315 -16.95 -11.55 6.35
N GLU A 316 -15.99 -11.95 7.18
CA GLU A 316 -15.82 -11.40 8.54
C GLU A 316 -15.37 -9.93 8.55
N ARG A 317 -14.86 -9.43 7.42
CA ARG A 317 -14.38 -8.06 7.24
C ARG A 317 -15.35 -7.18 6.44
N VAL A 318 -16.50 -7.69 6.02
CA VAL A 318 -17.46 -6.89 5.23
C VAL A 318 -18.09 -5.80 6.08
N GLU A 319 -17.86 -4.53 5.71
CA GLU A 319 -18.48 -3.38 6.36
C GLU A 319 -19.73 -2.85 5.63
N SER A 320 -19.89 -3.18 4.33
CA SER A 320 -21.00 -2.70 3.49
C SER A 320 -21.82 -3.83 2.86
N GLN A 321 -23.14 -3.68 2.83
CA GLN A 321 -24.09 -4.68 2.32
C GLN A 321 -24.49 -4.38 0.86
N GLU A 322 -23.49 -4.33 -0.02
CA GLU A 322 -23.66 -3.92 -1.43
C GLU A 322 -24.68 -4.78 -2.20
N TYR A 323 -24.74 -6.08 -1.90
CA TYR A 323 -25.60 -7.05 -2.60
C TYR A 323 -26.74 -7.59 -1.72
N GLY A 324 -27.03 -6.93 -0.59
CA GLY A 324 -28.02 -7.36 0.38
C GLY A 324 -27.48 -8.35 1.42
N SER A 325 -28.39 -8.95 2.19
CA SER A 325 -28.04 -9.76 3.34
C SER A 325 -28.94 -10.97 3.50
N LEU A 326 -28.34 -12.07 3.96
CA LEU A 326 -28.97 -13.32 4.31
C LEU A 326 -29.02 -13.43 5.83
N PHE A 327 -30.21 -13.61 6.41
CA PHE A 327 -30.35 -13.83 7.85
C PHE A 327 -30.42 -15.32 8.12
N VAL A 328 -29.54 -15.83 8.97
CA VAL A 328 -29.42 -17.26 9.25
C VAL A 328 -29.53 -17.53 10.74
N ARG A 329 -30.32 -18.52 11.16
CA ARG A 329 -30.17 -19.12 12.50
C ARG A 329 -29.52 -20.48 12.33
N ALA A 330 -28.40 -20.71 13.01
CA ALA A 330 -27.74 -22.00 12.99
C ALA A 330 -27.48 -22.50 14.41
N TYR A 331 -27.69 -23.79 14.64
CA TYR A 331 -27.35 -24.45 15.90
C TYR A 331 -26.99 -25.92 15.68
N PHE A 332 -26.11 -26.43 16.55
CA PHE A 332 -25.72 -27.84 16.56
C PHE A 332 -26.40 -28.55 17.73
N ASN A 333 -27.20 -29.59 17.43
CA ASN A 333 -27.94 -30.35 18.43
C ASN A 333 -28.10 -31.81 18.01
N HIS A 334 -27.92 -32.76 18.94
CA HIS A 334 -28.05 -34.21 18.68
C HIS A 334 -27.35 -34.68 17.39
N ASP A 335 -26.13 -34.21 17.14
CA ASP A 335 -25.33 -34.52 15.94
C ASP A 335 -25.93 -34.05 14.60
N SER A 336 -26.87 -33.11 14.66
CA SER A 336 -27.47 -32.42 13.51
C SER A 336 -27.18 -30.92 13.59
N LEU A 337 -26.66 -30.37 12.50
CA LEU A 337 -26.58 -28.93 12.30
C LEU A 337 -27.88 -28.45 11.65
N CYS A 338 -28.62 -27.61 12.36
CA CYS A 338 -29.88 -27.02 11.92
C CYS A 338 -29.64 -25.60 11.40
N VAL A 339 -30.21 -25.27 10.25
CA VAL A 339 -30.07 -23.95 9.62
C VAL A 339 -31.42 -23.44 9.14
N GLU A 340 -31.86 -22.29 9.66
CA GLU A 340 -33.02 -21.51 9.16
C GLU A 340 -32.50 -20.27 8.44
N HIS A 341 -33.17 -19.82 7.38
CA HIS A 341 -32.71 -18.66 6.60
C HIS A 341 -33.88 -17.74 6.22
N HIS A 342 -33.63 -16.43 6.14
CA HIS A 342 -34.60 -15.45 5.61
C HIS A 342 -33.95 -14.65 4.49
N LEU A 343 -34.63 -14.56 3.35
CA LEU A 343 -34.11 -13.92 2.14
C LEU A 343 -34.43 -12.42 2.07
N PRO A 344 -33.56 -11.62 1.43
CA PRO A 344 -33.82 -10.23 1.14
C PRO A 344 -34.93 -10.10 0.08
N THR A 345 -35.79 -9.09 0.23
CA THR A 345 -36.89 -8.79 -0.71
C THR A 345 -36.33 -8.25 -2.03
N GLY A 346 -36.63 -8.87 -3.18
CA GLY A 346 -36.26 -8.31 -4.49
C GLY A 346 -36.00 -9.29 -5.65
N PHE A 347 -35.88 -10.60 -5.41
CA PHE A 347 -35.63 -11.62 -6.44
C PHE A 347 -36.90 -12.39 -6.86
N SER A 348 -36.92 -12.96 -8.08
CA SER A 348 -38.10 -13.65 -8.66
C SER A 348 -37.95 -15.17 -8.56
N ASP A 349 -38.41 -15.75 -7.45
CA ASP A 349 -38.32 -17.19 -7.11
C ASP A 349 -36.91 -17.63 -6.62
N PRO A 350 -36.33 -16.95 -5.60
CA PRO A 350 -35.00 -17.28 -5.11
C PRO A 350 -34.97 -18.58 -4.30
N PHE A 351 -33.84 -19.29 -4.35
CA PHE A 351 -33.55 -20.45 -3.50
C PHE A 351 -32.10 -20.41 -3.01
N VAL A 352 -31.84 -21.02 -1.86
CA VAL A 352 -30.50 -21.09 -1.27
C VAL A 352 -29.99 -22.51 -1.34
N VAL A 353 -28.76 -22.67 -1.82
CA VAL A 353 -27.99 -23.91 -1.72
C VAL A 353 -27.06 -23.79 -0.52
N ILE A 354 -27.07 -24.82 0.33
CA ILE A 354 -26.29 -24.92 1.57
C ILE A 354 -25.29 -26.08 1.42
N GLU A 355 -24.02 -25.78 1.63
CA GLU A 355 -22.92 -26.75 1.54
C GLU A 355 -22.02 -26.67 2.78
N LEU A 356 -21.63 -27.83 3.32
CA LEU A 356 -20.62 -27.92 4.38
C LEU A 356 -19.23 -28.02 3.78
N LEU A 357 -18.32 -27.18 4.26
CA LEU A 357 -16.95 -27.08 3.80
C LEU A 357 -15.97 -27.10 4.97
N PRO A 358 -14.73 -27.58 4.75
CA PRO A 358 -14.22 -28.21 3.53
C PRO A 358 -14.72 -29.64 3.33
N ARG A 359 -14.84 -30.08 2.06
CA ARG A 359 -15.34 -31.42 1.68
C ARG A 359 -14.56 -32.57 2.30
N ARG A 360 -13.26 -32.36 2.62
CA ARG A 360 -12.41 -33.29 3.34
C ARG A 360 -12.95 -33.65 4.72
N LEU A 361 -13.50 -32.68 5.45
CA LEU A 361 -14.05 -32.85 6.79
C LEU A 361 -15.48 -33.40 6.75
N PHE A 362 -16.20 -33.13 5.66
CA PHE A 362 -17.59 -33.54 5.47
C PHE A 362 -17.76 -34.43 4.22
N PRO A 363 -17.00 -35.56 4.10
CA PRO A 363 -17.08 -36.42 2.93
C PRO A 363 -18.48 -37.05 2.85
N GLY A 364 -19.21 -36.76 1.75
CA GLY A 364 -20.55 -37.29 1.55
C GLY A 364 -21.70 -36.44 2.11
N ALA A 365 -21.41 -35.29 2.74
CA ALA A 365 -22.44 -34.30 3.02
C ALA A 365 -22.98 -33.74 1.69
N ALA A 366 -24.21 -34.15 1.34
CA ALA A 366 -24.86 -33.67 0.13
C ALA A 366 -25.18 -32.18 0.27
N GLN A 367 -25.04 -31.43 -0.84
CA GLN A 367 -25.61 -30.09 -0.92
C GLN A 367 -27.11 -30.17 -0.66
N GLN A 368 -27.61 -29.33 0.23
CA GLN A 368 -29.04 -29.19 0.47
C GLN A 368 -29.52 -27.90 -0.20
N GLN A 369 -30.76 -27.89 -0.69
CA GLN A 369 -31.34 -26.71 -1.32
C GLN A 369 -32.74 -26.48 -0.79
N THR A 370 -33.12 -25.21 -0.70
CA THR A 370 -34.46 -24.80 -0.26
C THR A 370 -35.51 -25.12 -1.31
N ASN A 371 -36.78 -25.20 -0.91
CA ASN A 371 -37.84 -25.29 -1.90
C ASN A 371 -37.93 -23.99 -2.70
N VAL A 372 -38.19 -24.09 -4.00
CA VAL A 372 -38.40 -22.92 -4.85
C VAL A 372 -39.86 -22.48 -4.71
N HIS A 373 -40.09 -21.32 -4.07
CA HIS A 373 -41.42 -20.76 -3.87
C HIS A 373 -41.80 -19.83 -5.03
N LYS A 374 -42.53 -20.37 -6.01
CA LYS A 374 -42.93 -19.64 -7.22
C LYS A 374 -43.91 -18.49 -6.91
N LYS A 375 -43.69 -17.32 -7.53
CA LYS A 375 -44.57 -16.14 -7.55
C LYS A 375 -44.82 -15.47 -6.20
N THR A 376 -43.81 -15.36 -5.34
CA THR A 376 -43.95 -14.66 -4.04
C THR A 376 -42.83 -13.64 -3.84
N LEU A 377 -43.18 -12.36 -3.66
CA LEU A 377 -42.22 -11.25 -3.42
C LEU A 377 -41.67 -11.22 -1.97
N HIS A 378 -42.22 -12.06 -1.09
CA HIS A 378 -41.87 -12.19 0.33
C HIS A 378 -41.94 -13.66 0.77
N PRO A 379 -41.09 -14.55 0.24
CA PRO A 379 -41.13 -15.93 0.67
C PRO A 379 -40.60 -16.02 2.12
N LEU A 380 -41.46 -16.49 3.03
CA LEU A 380 -41.07 -16.83 4.40
C LEU A 380 -40.55 -18.27 4.37
N PHE A 381 -39.25 -18.46 4.61
CA PHE A 381 -38.62 -19.77 4.64
C PHE A 381 -38.28 -20.18 6.08
N ASP A 382 -39.24 -20.76 6.79
CA ASP A 382 -38.97 -21.53 8.02
C ASP A 382 -38.54 -22.96 7.66
N GLU A 383 -37.57 -23.10 6.74
CA GLU A 383 -37.03 -24.41 6.36
C GLU A 383 -35.83 -24.74 7.24
N CYS A 384 -35.93 -25.86 7.97
CA CYS A 384 -34.86 -26.39 8.81
C CYS A 384 -34.14 -27.51 8.06
N PHE A 385 -32.85 -27.34 7.82
CA PHE A 385 -32.01 -28.40 7.27
C PHE A 385 -31.33 -29.16 8.39
N GLU A 386 -31.55 -30.46 8.51
CA GLU A 386 -30.74 -31.32 9.38
C GLU A 386 -29.59 -31.89 8.54
N LEU A 387 -28.41 -31.30 8.71
CA LEU A 387 -27.18 -31.88 8.16
C LEU A 387 -26.73 -33.00 9.13
N LEU A 388 -27.10 -34.24 8.82
CA LEU A 388 -26.73 -35.42 9.59
C LEU A 388 -25.21 -35.64 9.51
N VAL A 389 -24.49 -35.28 10.56
CA VAL A 389 -23.02 -35.43 10.63
C VAL A 389 -22.63 -36.89 10.95
N SER A 390 -23.51 -37.66 11.59
CA SER A 390 -23.18 -38.96 12.21
C SER A 390 -23.50 -40.23 11.40
N LEU A 391 -24.46 -40.21 10.47
CA LEU A 391 -24.96 -41.45 9.82
C LEU A 391 -23.97 -42.10 8.83
N TRP A 392 -22.94 -41.37 8.37
CA TRP A 392 -21.90 -41.93 7.50
C TRP A 392 -20.68 -42.47 8.25
N ALA A 393 -20.51 -42.11 9.52
CA ALA A 393 -19.40 -42.56 10.37
C ALA A 393 -19.45 -44.07 10.68
N GLN A 394 -20.60 -44.73 10.51
CA GLN A 394 -20.75 -46.16 10.81
C GLN A 394 -20.25 -47.10 9.70
N PHE A 395 -20.07 -46.63 8.46
CA PHE A 395 -19.70 -47.51 7.33
C PHE A 395 -18.25 -47.37 6.85
N THR A 396 -17.49 -46.42 7.38
CA THR A 396 -16.10 -46.16 6.96
C THR A 396 -15.19 -46.21 8.19
N GLN A 397 -14.42 -47.31 8.35
CA GLN A 397 -13.44 -47.42 9.43
C GLN A 397 -12.39 -46.32 9.28
N GLY A 398 -12.48 -45.28 10.12
CA GLY A 398 -11.48 -44.20 10.24
C GLY A 398 -11.98 -42.76 10.05
N CYS A 399 -13.27 -42.45 10.19
CA CYS A 399 -13.80 -41.10 9.93
C CYS A 399 -13.98 -40.27 11.23
N PRO A 400 -13.36 -39.07 11.37
CA PRO A 400 -13.59 -38.15 12.50
C PRO A 400 -14.79 -37.21 12.25
N ALA A 401 -15.87 -37.66 11.61
CA ALA A 401 -17.07 -36.85 11.35
C ALA A 401 -17.98 -36.77 12.60
N SER A 402 -17.49 -36.13 13.64
CA SER A 402 -18.22 -35.80 14.89
C SER A 402 -18.05 -34.30 15.18
N LEU A 403 -18.58 -33.80 16.29
CA LEU A 403 -18.35 -32.43 16.81
C LEU A 403 -16.93 -31.88 16.57
N GLU A 404 -15.92 -32.76 16.62
CA GLU A 404 -14.51 -32.47 16.31
C GLU A 404 -14.29 -31.90 14.89
N SER A 405 -14.97 -32.40 13.86
CA SER A 405 -14.90 -31.86 12.50
C SER A 405 -15.57 -30.49 12.38
N CYS A 406 -16.64 -30.24 13.15
CA CYS A 406 -17.26 -28.91 13.23
C CYS A 406 -16.36 -27.90 13.97
N GLN A 407 -15.53 -28.39 14.90
CA GLN A 407 -14.56 -27.60 15.66
C GLN A 407 -13.24 -27.36 14.90
N ALA A 408 -13.03 -28.04 13.78
CA ALA A 408 -11.80 -27.92 13.01
C ALA A 408 -11.63 -26.50 12.46
N GLU A 409 -10.37 -26.06 12.36
CA GLU A 409 -10.03 -24.79 11.75
C GLU A 409 -10.48 -24.77 10.27
N GLY A 410 -11.15 -23.68 9.89
CA GLY A 410 -11.69 -23.49 8.54
C GLY A 410 -12.97 -24.27 8.22
N ALA A 411 -13.58 -24.96 9.19
CA ALA A 411 -14.89 -25.58 9.00
C ALA A 411 -15.99 -24.51 8.93
N MET A 412 -16.80 -24.55 7.87
CA MET A 412 -17.77 -23.50 7.53
C MET A 412 -19.00 -24.02 6.79
N ILE A 413 -20.03 -23.18 6.72
CA ILE A 413 -21.20 -23.32 5.84
C ILE A 413 -21.09 -22.31 4.72
N LEU A 414 -21.23 -22.77 3.48
CA LEU A 414 -21.41 -21.93 2.30
C LEU A 414 -22.90 -21.85 1.96
N PHE A 415 -23.40 -20.62 1.89
CA PHE A 415 -24.71 -20.28 1.35
C PHE A 415 -24.53 -19.73 -0.06
N THR A 416 -25.22 -20.30 -1.05
CA THR A 416 -25.27 -19.80 -2.42
C THR A 416 -26.71 -19.42 -2.73
N LEU A 417 -26.97 -18.12 -2.90
CA LEU A 417 -28.25 -17.59 -3.33
C LEU A 417 -28.36 -17.67 -4.86
N MET A 418 -29.42 -18.28 -5.35
CA MET A 418 -29.72 -18.43 -6.78
C MET A 418 -31.14 -17.93 -7.07
N ASP A 419 -31.37 -17.37 -8.25
CA ASP A 419 -32.70 -17.03 -8.78
C ASP A 419 -33.14 -18.09 -9.80
N HIS A 420 -34.34 -18.65 -9.65
CA HIS A 420 -34.79 -19.76 -10.48
C HIS A 420 -35.47 -19.27 -11.77
N ASP A 421 -34.78 -19.45 -12.89
CA ASP A 421 -35.34 -19.18 -14.21
C ASP A 421 -36.05 -20.40 -14.80
N VAL A 422 -37.31 -20.21 -15.23
CA VAL A 422 -38.14 -21.26 -15.84
C VAL A 422 -37.72 -21.56 -17.29
N ILE A 423 -36.94 -20.68 -17.92
CA ILE A 423 -36.60 -20.72 -19.36
C ILE A 423 -35.09 -20.82 -19.61
N THR A 424 -34.25 -20.32 -18.70
CA THR A 424 -32.78 -20.19 -18.81
C THR A 424 -32.04 -20.88 -17.66
N CYS A 425 -30.71 -20.78 -17.60
CA CYS A 425 -29.92 -21.22 -16.44
C CYS A 425 -30.22 -20.33 -15.23
N ASN A 426 -30.25 -20.90 -14.02
CA ASN A 426 -30.45 -20.13 -12.79
C ASN A 426 -29.38 -19.03 -12.63
N ASP A 427 -29.80 -17.82 -12.25
CA ASP A 427 -28.91 -16.68 -12.05
C ASP A 427 -28.30 -16.70 -10.64
N PHE A 428 -27.02 -16.35 -10.53
CA PHE A 428 -26.32 -16.26 -9.25
C PHE A 428 -26.63 -14.93 -8.57
N GLY A 429 -27.24 -14.98 -7.38
CA GLY A 429 -27.64 -13.82 -6.58
C GLY A 429 -26.65 -13.42 -5.48
N GLY A 430 -25.61 -14.22 -5.24
CA GLY A 430 -24.57 -13.96 -4.25
C GLY A 430 -24.25 -15.18 -3.39
N GLU A 431 -23.13 -15.13 -2.65
CA GLU A 431 -22.76 -16.15 -1.68
C GLU A 431 -22.44 -15.54 -0.32
N ALA A 432 -22.59 -16.35 0.74
CA ALA A 432 -22.23 -15.98 2.09
C ALA A 432 -21.58 -17.16 2.83
N PHE A 433 -20.67 -16.87 3.74
CA PHE A 433 -19.90 -17.87 4.48
C PHE A 433 -20.16 -17.75 5.99
N LEU A 434 -20.26 -18.87 6.70
CA LEU A 434 -20.42 -18.88 8.16
C LEU A 434 -19.47 -19.89 8.80
N SER A 435 -18.59 -19.42 9.68
CA SER A 435 -17.69 -20.29 10.45
C SER A 435 -18.49 -21.17 11.42
N LEU A 436 -18.26 -22.50 11.40
CA LEU A 436 -18.92 -23.43 12.31
C LEU A 436 -18.54 -23.18 13.77
N ASN A 437 -17.35 -22.64 14.03
CA ASN A 437 -16.88 -22.30 15.37
C ASN A 437 -17.67 -21.16 16.04
N THR A 438 -18.50 -20.44 15.28
CA THR A 438 -19.38 -19.39 15.82
C THR A 438 -20.77 -19.92 16.20
N ILE A 439 -21.07 -21.18 15.88
CA ILE A 439 -22.40 -21.77 16.04
C ILE A 439 -22.61 -22.30 17.45
N SER A 440 -23.78 -21.99 18.02
CA SER A 440 -24.18 -22.48 19.34
C SER A 440 -24.27 -24.01 19.34
N GLY A 441 -23.66 -24.66 20.34
CA GLY A 441 -23.56 -26.13 20.42
C GLY A 441 -22.31 -26.74 19.78
N VAL A 442 -21.54 -25.99 18.98
CA VAL A 442 -20.25 -26.46 18.42
C VAL A 442 -19.09 -26.22 19.40
N VAL A 443 -19.09 -25.09 20.12
CA VAL A 443 -18.06 -24.77 21.12
C VAL A 443 -18.68 -24.76 22.53
N ALA A 444 -18.02 -25.44 23.48
CA ALA A 444 -18.52 -25.71 24.85
C ALA A 444 -18.73 -24.46 25.74
N SER A 445 -18.44 -23.25 25.24
CA SER A 445 -18.60 -21.99 25.96
C SER A 445 -20.03 -21.44 25.97
N SER A 446 -20.95 -22.01 25.19
CA SER A 446 -22.37 -21.65 25.22
C SER A 446 -23.16 -22.56 26.17
N SER A 447 -23.61 -22.02 27.29
CA SER A 447 -24.34 -22.71 28.37
C SER A 447 -25.61 -23.43 27.89
N SER A 448 -25.78 -24.68 28.33
CA SER A 448 -27.01 -25.51 28.38
C SER A 448 -28.17 -25.06 27.48
N VAL A 449 -28.31 -25.74 26.33
CA VAL A 449 -29.26 -25.40 25.27
C VAL A 449 -30.62 -26.07 25.51
N ASP A 450 -31.34 -25.63 26.54
CA ASP A 450 -32.70 -26.16 26.81
C ASP A 450 -33.82 -25.36 26.10
N ASN A 451 -33.51 -24.24 25.43
CA ASN A 451 -34.49 -23.43 24.69
C ASN A 451 -33.91 -22.82 23.39
N PHE A 452 -33.96 -23.57 22.29
CA PHE A 452 -33.54 -23.10 20.94
C PHE A 452 -34.45 -22.00 20.36
N HIS A 453 -35.64 -21.78 20.94
CA HIS A 453 -36.63 -20.78 20.48
C HIS A 453 -36.22 -19.31 20.63
N GLY A 454 -35.02 -19.00 21.15
CA GLY A 454 -34.53 -17.64 21.40
C GLY A 454 -33.28 -17.23 20.62
N LEU A 455 -32.80 -18.04 19.66
CA LEU A 455 -31.58 -17.73 18.91
C LEU A 455 -31.77 -16.49 18.02
N LYS A 456 -30.89 -15.49 18.20
CA LYS A 456 -30.85 -14.31 17.35
C LYS A 456 -30.34 -14.70 15.95
N PRO A 457 -31.00 -14.27 14.86
CA PRO A 457 -30.46 -14.43 13.51
C PRO A 457 -29.09 -13.77 13.37
N ILE A 458 -28.19 -14.47 12.69
CA ILE A 458 -26.90 -13.97 12.21
C ILE A 458 -27.15 -13.33 10.84
N GLU A 459 -26.77 -12.07 10.69
CA GLU A 459 -26.86 -11.36 9.41
C GLU A 459 -25.55 -11.54 8.64
N LEU A 460 -25.64 -12.13 7.45
CA LEU A 460 -24.51 -12.37 6.57
C LEU A 460 -24.66 -11.51 5.30
N SER A 461 -23.67 -10.67 5.01
CA SER A 461 -23.60 -9.94 3.74
C SER A 461 -23.44 -10.89 2.56
N LEU A 462 -24.24 -10.70 1.50
CA LEU A 462 -24.06 -11.42 0.24
C LEU A 462 -22.86 -10.84 -0.52
N MET A 463 -22.01 -11.72 -1.06
CA MET A 463 -20.77 -11.35 -1.71
C MET A 463 -20.67 -11.94 -3.11
N PHE A 464 -19.95 -11.24 -3.98
CA PHE A 464 -19.46 -11.73 -5.27
C PHE A 464 -17.93 -11.87 -5.22
N GLN A 465 -17.34 -12.63 -6.13
CA GLN A 465 -15.89 -12.61 -6.29
C GLN A 465 -15.50 -11.30 -6.99
N LYS A 466 -14.69 -10.47 -6.32
CA LYS A 466 -14.29 -9.14 -6.82
C LYS A 466 -12.99 -9.20 -7.62
N ASP A 467 -12.15 -10.20 -7.40
CA ASP A 467 -10.87 -10.37 -8.08
C ASP A 467 -11.00 -11.34 -9.27
N PRO A 468 -11.08 -10.84 -10.52
CA PRO A 468 -11.10 -11.70 -11.72
C PRO A 468 -9.77 -12.43 -11.94
N ASP A 469 -8.70 -11.98 -11.29
CA ASP A 469 -7.32 -12.40 -11.47
C ASP A 469 -6.77 -13.25 -10.32
N ASN A 470 -7.67 -13.76 -9.45
CA ASN A 470 -7.33 -14.55 -8.26
C ASN A 470 -6.31 -15.67 -8.55
N SER A 471 -5.25 -15.68 -7.75
CA SER A 471 -4.07 -16.55 -7.95
C SER A 471 -4.41 -18.05 -7.84
N ILE A 472 -5.29 -18.44 -6.91
CA ILE A 472 -5.73 -19.82 -6.74
C ILE A 472 -6.53 -20.28 -7.95
N LEU A 473 -7.49 -19.46 -8.42
CA LEU A 473 -8.31 -19.78 -9.59
C LEU A 473 -7.45 -19.93 -10.86
N LYS A 474 -6.45 -19.06 -11.05
CA LYS A 474 -5.49 -19.17 -12.15
C LYS A 474 -4.70 -20.48 -12.10
N VAL A 475 -4.19 -20.85 -10.93
CA VAL A 475 -3.44 -22.10 -10.76
C VAL A 475 -4.32 -23.32 -11.03
N LEU A 476 -5.54 -23.34 -10.51
CA LEU A 476 -6.52 -24.40 -10.79
C LEU A 476 -6.87 -24.47 -12.28
N GLU A 477 -6.98 -23.34 -12.98
CA GLU A 477 -7.27 -23.30 -14.41
C GLU A 477 -6.17 -23.95 -15.27
N THR A 478 -4.91 -23.91 -14.82
CA THR A 478 -3.80 -24.59 -15.53
C THR A 478 -3.88 -26.12 -15.45
N ARG A 479 -4.69 -26.69 -14.56
CA ARG A 479 -4.81 -28.15 -14.33
C ARG A 479 -5.76 -28.79 -15.33
N THR A 480 -5.39 -28.75 -16.61
CA THR A 480 -6.24 -29.21 -17.73
C THR A 480 -6.67 -30.68 -17.66
N SER A 481 -5.97 -31.53 -16.91
CA SER A 481 -6.30 -32.94 -16.69
C SER A 481 -7.15 -33.20 -15.42
N ASP A 482 -7.33 -32.20 -14.55
CA ASP A 482 -8.05 -32.32 -13.29
C ASP A 482 -9.48 -31.79 -13.44
N LYS A 483 -10.45 -32.71 -13.51
CA LYS A 483 -11.86 -32.36 -13.66
C LYS A 483 -12.40 -31.59 -12.46
N VAL A 484 -11.93 -31.88 -11.24
CA VAL A 484 -12.39 -31.21 -10.01
C VAL A 484 -11.95 -29.74 -10.04
N ALA A 485 -10.70 -29.49 -10.41
CA ALA A 485 -10.16 -28.14 -10.55
C ALA A 485 -10.92 -27.33 -11.61
N LEU A 486 -11.14 -27.92 -12.80
CA LEU A 486 -11.82 -27.24 -13.90
C LEU A 486 -13.30 -26.96 -13.62
N GLU A 487 -14.02 -27.91 -13.02
CA GLU A 487 -15.42 -27.70 -12.61
C GLU A 487 -15.53 -26.61 -11.54
N PHE A 488 -14.60 -26.59 -10.58
CA PHE A 488 -14.54 -25.55 -9.57
C PHE A 488 -14.30 -24.17 -10.20
N VAL A 489 -13.28 -24.03 -11.04
CA VAL A 489 -12.96 -22.76 -11.72
C VAL A 489 -14.13 -22.28 -12.56
N LYS A 490 -14.77 -23.18 -13.33
CA LYS A 490 -15.94 -22.84 -14.14
C LYS A 490 -17.06 -22.26 -13.26
N LYS A 491 -17.36 -22.91 -12.12
CA LYS A 491 -18.37 -22.45 -11.16
C LYS A 491 -18.01 -21.10 -10.55
N GLN A 492 -16.74 -20.86 -10.22
CA GLN A 492 -16.30 -19.58 -9.64
C GLN A 492 -16.31 -18.44 -10.66
N LYS A 493 -16.00 -18.70 -11.94
CA LYS A 493 -16.07 -17.67 -13.00
C LYS A 493 -17.48 -17.12 -13.22
N GLU A 494 -18.51 -17.95 -13.00
CA GLU A 494 -19.91 -17.53 -13.04
C GLU A 494 -20.31 -16.62 -11.86
N ARG A 495 -19.48 -16.56 -10.80
CA ARG A 495 -19.71 -15.80 -9.56
C ARG A 495 -18.89 -14.51 -9.46
N ILE A 496 -18.09 -14.20 -10.49
CA ILE A 496 -17.33 -12.95 -10.56
C ILE A 496 -18.31 -11.81 -10.81
N ALA A 497 -18.16 -10.71 -10.07
CA ALA A 497 -18.96 -9.51 -10.26
C ALA A 497 -18.84 -9.02 -11.70
N ARG A 498 -19.96 -8.86 -12.40
CA ARG A 498 -19.94 -8.28 -13.75
C ARG A 498 -19.69 -6.77 -13.62
N PRO A 499 -18.82 -6.18 -14.46
CA PRO A 499 -18.65 -4.73 -14.46
C PRO A 499 -20.00 -4.08 -14.81
N THR A 500 -20.48 -3.22 -13.92
CA THR A 500 -21.68 -2.39 -14.11
C THR A 500 -21.46 -1.27 -15.11
#